data_AF-A0A497NG87-F1
#
_entry.id   AF-A0A497NG87-F1
#
_cell.length_a   1.000
_cell.length_b   1.000
_cell.length_c   1.000
_cell.angle_alpha   90.00
_cell.angle_beta   90.00
_cell.angle_gamma   90.00
#
_symmetry.space_group_name_H-M   'P 1'
#
loop_
_entity.id
_entity.type
_entity.pdbx_description
1 polymer ?
#
loop_
_entity_poly.entity_id
_entity_poly.type
_entity_poly.pdbx_seq_one_letter_code
_entity_poly.pdbx_strand_id
1 'polypeptide(L)'
;MDYYTRKPKFGKWKMMEHPIPEALAVELNKASPNFQTVQEDFLRELRKVYEVVNGALHRYVDFILQQAQLKGINLSVRHSCCHRPTCMTCLGKYPTHYPYFRVIDRERPLIEGRKGLYRYIKPRETRRIVKKRELFDFLRSLDIDEERIKRFIALCDLRDYIVQLYHSVIVTFNWMGLSELRLVEPEEDREIEV
;
A
#
# COMPACT_ATOMS: atom_id res chain seq x y z
N MET A 1 3.39 24.59 -11.73
CA MET A 1 3.80 23.52 -12.66
C MET A 1 2.69 22.49 -12.69
N ASP A 2 1.97 22.39 -13.81
CA ASP A 2 0.97 21.36 -14.02
C ASP A 2 1.68 20.04 -14.36
N TYR A 3 1.68 19.10 -13.41
CA TYR A 3 2.15 17.74 -13.67
C TYR A 3 1.13 17.01 -14.54
N TYR A 4 1.28 17.10 -15.86
CA TYR A 4 0.58 16.25 -16.83
C TYR A 4 1.18 14.83 -16.79
N THR A 5 0.94 14.08 -15.73
CA THR A 5 1.26 12.66 -15.68
C THR A 5 0.08 11.87 -16.25
N ARG A 6 0.21 11.44 -17.52
CA ARG A 6 -0.63 10.35 -18.05
C ARG A 6 -0.48 9.19 -17.08
N LYS A 7 -1.56 8.83 -16.37
CA LYS A 7 -1.57 7.62 -15.54
C LYS A 7 -1.23 6.43 -16.45
N PRO A 8 -0.14 5.68 -16.23
CA PRO A 8 0.09 4.46 -16.97
C PRO A 8 -1.11 3.53 -16.77
N LYS A 9 -1.80 3.22 -17.86
CA LYS A 9 -2.84 2.20 -17.87
C LYS A 9 -2.13 0.87 -18.04
N PHE A 10 -1.86 0.16 -16.94
CA PHE A 10 -1.51 -1.26 -17.04
C PHE A 10 -2.70 -1.97 -17.70
N GLY A 11 -2.45 -2.63 -18.82
CA GLY A 11 -3.46 -3.05 -19.79
C GLY A 11 -4.55 -3.97 -19.22
N LYS A 12 -5.65 -4.13 -19.96
CA LYS A 12 -6.63 -5.16 -19.63
C LYS A 12 -5.96 -6.53 -19.78
N TRP A 13 -5.74 -7.21 -18.65
CA TRP A 13 -5.17 -8.56 -18.53
C TRP A 13 -5.97 -9.66 -19.25
N LYS A 14 -6.97 -9.32 -20.07
CA LYS A 14 -7.73 -10.24 -20.92
C LYS A 14 -6.83 -11.07 -21.84
N MET A 15 -5.65 -10.55 -22.22
CA MET A 15 -4.68 -11.30 -23.02
C MET A 15 -4.06 -12.49 -22.28
N MET A 16 -4.14 -12.55 -20.94
CA MET A 16 -3.65 -13.66 -20.13
C MET A 16 -4.71 -14.73 -19.84
N GLU A 17 -5.90 -14.61 -20.42
CA GLU A 17 -6.96 -15.62 -20.30
C GLU A 17 -6.60 -16.93 -21.03
N HIS A 18 -5.68 -16.87 -22.00
CA HIS A 18 -5.18 -18.02 -22.72
C HIS A 18 -3.68 -18.21 -22.45
N PRO A 19 -3.23 -19.41 -22.03
CA PRO A 19 -1.80 -19.67 -21.86
C PRO A 19 -1.11 -19.64 -23.24
N ILE A 20 0.18 -19.27 -23.25
CA ILE A 20 0.98 -19.41 -24.46
C ILE A 20 1.22 -20.90 -24.78
N PRO A 21 1.43 -21.28 -26.06
CA PRO A 21 1.80 -22.65 -26.41
C PRO A 21 3.10 -23.09 -25.73
N GLU A 22 3.16 -24.32 -25.23
CA GLU A 22 4.33 -24.87 -24.52
C GLU A 22 5.62 -24.83 -25.37
N ALA A 23 5.52 -25.15 -26.67
CA ALA A 23 6.65 -25.07 -27.60
C ALA A 23 7.27 -23.67 -27.64
N LEU A 24 6.44 -22.63 -27.63
CA LEU A 24 6.89 -21.24 -27.62
C LEU A 24 7.53 -20.89 -26.27
N ALA A 25 6.98 -21.37 -25.15
CA ALA A 25 7.60 -21.20 -23.83
C ALA A 25 9.00 -21.83 -23.78
N VAL A 26 9.18 -23.02 -24.37
CA VAL A 26 10.48 -23.70 -24.46
C VAL A 26 11.46 -22.90 -25.32
N GLU A 27 11.03 -22.36 -26.45
CA GLU A 27 11.87 -21.50 -27.30
C GLU A 27 12.31 -20.23 -26.59
N LEU A 28 11.39 -19.56 -25.89
CA LEU A 28 11.69 -18.37 -25.09
C LEU A 28 12.71 -18.66 -23.98
N ASN A 29 12.56 -19.79 -23.27
CA ASN A 29 13.52 -20.21 -22.25
C ASN A 29 14.89 -20.52 -22.84
N LYS A 30 14.96 -21.17 -24.01
CA LYS A 30 16.23 -21.43 -24.70
C LYS A 30 16.92 -20.15 -25.17
N ALA A 31 16.15 -19.15 -25.60
CA ALA A 31 16.69 -17.86 -26.03
C ALA A 31 17.26 -17.03 -24.88
N SER A 32 16.74 -17.21 -23.66
CA SER A 32 17.19 -16.50 -22.46
C SER A 32 17.27 -17.43 -21.24
N PRO A 33 18.24 -18.37 -21.19
CA PRO A 33 18.31 -19.40 -20.17
C PRO A 33 18.55 -18.86 -18.75
N ASN A 34 19.11 -17.64 -18.63
CA ASN A 34 19.37 -16.98 -17.35
C ASN A 34 18.29 -15.94 -16.98
N PHE A 35 17.14 -15.94 -17.66
CA PHE A 35 16.12 -14.90 -17.48
C PHE A 35 15.62 -14.82 -16.04
N GLN A 36 15.40 -15.96 -15.39
CA GLN A 36 14.95 -16.02 -14.00
C GLN A 36 15.89 -15.25 -13.06
N THR A 37 17.21 -15.46 -13.18
CA THR A 37 18.20 -14.75 -12.36
C THR A 37 18.19 -13.25 -12.63
N VAL A 38 18.13 -12.84 -13.91
CA VAL A 38 18.06 -11.43 -14.30
C VAL A 38 16.77 -10.77 -13.76
N GLN A 39 15.64 -11.48 -13.80
CA GLN A 39 14.38 -11.02 -13.23
C GLN A 39 14.48 -10.88 -11.71
N GLU A 40 15.06 -11.85 -11.01
CA GLU A 40 15.25 -11.79 -9.56
C GLU A 40 16.12 -10.61 -9.13
N ASP A 41 17.22 -10.34 -9.84
CA ASP A 41 18.08 -9.18 -9.60
C ASP A 41 17.35 -7.86 -9.87
N PHE A 42 16.60 -7.77 -10.97
CA PHE A 42 15.76 -6.61 -11.26
C PHE A 42 14.73 -6.37 -10.14
N LEU A 43 14.04 -7.42 -9.68
CA LEU A 43 13.05 -7.33 -8.61
C LEU A 43 13.69 -6.95 -7.27
N ARG A 44 14.94 -7.37 -7.02
CA ARG A 44 15.73 -6.98 -5.84
C ARG A 44 16.09 -5.49 -5.87
N GLU A 45 16.54 -4.96 -7.00
CA GLU A 45 16.78 -3.52 -7.14
C GLU A 45 15.49 -2.70 -7.04
N LEU A 46 14.40 -3.19 -7.64
CA LEU A 46 13.09 -2.54 -7.54
C LEU A 46 12.57 -2.50 -6.09
N ARG A 47 12.88 -3.52 -5.29
CA ARG A 47 12.58 -3.53 -3.84
C ARG A 47 13.29 -2.38 -3.11
N LYS A 48 14.55 -2.08 -3.43
CA LYS A 48 15.26 -0.94 -2.82
C LYS A 48 14.58 0.39 -3.11
N VAL A 49 14.13 0.61 -4.36
CA VAL A 49 13.37 1.81 -4.73
C VAL A 49 12.08 1.91 -3.93
N TYR A 50 11.37 0.79 -3.78
CA TYR A 50 10.19 0.71 -2.94
C TYR A 50 10.48 1.06 -1.47
N GLU A 51 11.55 0.51 -0.88
CA GLU A 51 11.94 0.77 0.51
C GLU A 51 12.21 2.26 0.77
N VAL A 52 12.88 2.94 -0.17
CA VAL A 52 13.11 4.39 -0.10
C VAL A 52 11.78 5.16 -0.07
N VAL A 53 10.87 4.84 -0.99
CA VAL A 53 9.54 5.50 -1.07
C VAL A 53 8.71 5.19 0.18
N ASN A 54 8.70 3.94 0.63
CA ASN A 54 7.94 3.51 1.79
C ASN A 54 8.50 4.14 3.08
N GLY A 55 9.81 4.20 3.24
CA GLY A 55 10.46 4.90 4.36
C GLY A 55 10.14 6.40 4.38
N ALA A 56 10.07 7.05 3.21
CA ALA A 56 9.61 8.42 3.12
C ALA A 56 8.13 8.58 3.53
N LEU A 57 7.27 7.67 3.09
CA LEU A 57 5.85 7.66 3.48
C LEU A 57 5.66 7.43 4.98
N HIS A 58 6.43 6.54 5.60
CA HIS A 58 6.39 6.34 7.05
C HIS A 58 6.69 7.64 7.80
N ARG A 59 7.75 8.37 7.41
CA ARG A 59 8.06 9.68 8.01
C ARG A 59 6.93 10.70 7.84
N TYR A 60 6.28 10.74 6.68
CA TYR A 60 5.12 11.60 6.47
C TYR A 60 3.93 11.18 7.35
N VAL A 61 3.67 9.88 7.46
CA VAL A 61 2.59 9.35 8.30
C VAL A 61 2.83 9.71 9.77
N ASP A 62 4.04 9.53 10.28
CA ASP A 62 4.40 9.90 11.65
C ASP A 62 4.20 11.41 11.89
N PHE A 63 4.64 12.24 10.94
CA PHE A 63 4.40 13.68 10.98
C PHE A 63 2.91 14.03 10.98
N ILE A 64 2.09 13.38 10.14
CA ILE A 64 0.64 13.59 10.08
C ILE A 64 -0.03 13.19 11.40
N LEU A 65 0.38 12.07 12.00
CA LEU A 65 -0.12 11.64 13.31
C LEU A 65 0.22 12.66 14.40
N GLN A 66 1.45 13.21 14.40
CA GLN A 66 1.85 14.27 15.31
C GLN A 66 1.00 15.54 15.14
N GLN A 67 0.76 15.98 13.89
CA GLN A 67 -0.09 17.14 13.62
C GLN A 67 -1.54 16.91 14.08
N ALA A 68 -2.08 15.71 13.85
CA ALA A 68 -3.40 15.35 14.35
C ALA A 68 -3.48 15.37 15.89
N GLN A 69 -2.45 14.87 16.56
CA GLN A 69 -2.37 14.91 18.02
C GLN A 69 -2.34 16.35 18.55
N LEU A 70 -1.56 17.25 17.93
CA LEU A 70 -1.53 18.67 18.29
C LEU A 70 -2.90 19.36 18.12
N LYS A 71 -3.69 18.93 17.13
CA LYS A 71 -5.06 19.39 16.90
C LYS A 71 -6.11 18.71 17.79
N GLY A 72 -5.72 17.77 18.65
CA GLY A 72 -6.65 16.99 19.48
C GLY A 72 -7.52 16.01 18.67
N ILE A 73 -7.13 15.68 17.44
CA ILE A 73 -7.82 14.72 16.58
C ILE A 73 -7.27 13.33 16.85
N ASN A 74 -8.14 12.40 17.25
CA ASN A 74 -7.74 11.01 17.44
C ASN A 74 -7.63 10.31 16.08
N LEU A 75 -6.42 10.30 15.55
CA LEU A 75 -6.07 9.73 14.25
C LEU A 75 -5.28 8.44 14.42
N SER A 76 -5.66 7.41 13.67
CA SER A 76 -4.91 6.15 13.57
C SER A 76 -4.67 5.82 12.11
N VAL A 77 -3.61 5.06 11.82
CA VAL A 77 -3.35 4.57 10.47
C VAL A 77 -3.78 3.12 10.41
N ARG A 78 -4.65 2.80 9.47
CA ARG A 78 -5.01 1.43 9.15
C ARG A 78 -4.14 0.96 8.00
N HIS A 79 -3.32 -0.04 8.28
CA HIS A 79 -2.68 -0.84 7.25
C HIS A 79 -3.54 -2.06 6.95
N SER A 80 -3.71 -2.40 5.68
CA SER A 80 -4.13 -3.74 5.27
C SER A 80 -2.94 -4.43 4.64
N CYS A 81 -2.46 -5.50 5.25
CA CYS A 81 -1.68 -6.54 4.58
C CYS A 81 -2.66 -7.68 4.31
N CYS A 82 -2.78 -8.15 3.07
CA CYS A 82 -3.62 -9.32 2.81
C CYS A 82 -2.92 -10.62 3.19
N HIS A 83 -1.58 -10.65 3.38
CA HIS A 83 -0.73 -11.84 3.62
C HIS A 83 -0.99 -13.03 2.69
N ARG A 84 -1.78 -12.84 1.63
CA ARG A 84 -2.21 -13.87 0.69
C ARG A 84 -1.17 -13.94 -0.42
N PRO A 85 -0.48 -15.07 -0.62
CA PRO A 85 0.53 -15.23 -1.66
C PRO A 85 0.04 -14.90 -3.08
N THR A 86 -1.27 -15.01 -3.30
CA THR A 86 -1.96 -14.75 -4.58
C THR A 86 -2.58 -13.36 -4.68
N CYS A 87 -2.36 -12.50 -3.69
CA CYS A 87 -2.99 -11.19 -3.65
C CYS A 87 -2.50 -10.34 -4.81
N MET A 88 -3.34 -9.99 -5.79
CA MET A 88 -2.92 -9.16 -6.92
C MET A 88 -2.43 -7.74 -6.53
N THR A 89 -2.62 -7.38 -5.26
CA THR A 89 -2.14 -6.13 -4.67
C THR A 89 -0.88 -6.31 -3.83
N CYS A 90 -0.50 -7.53 -3.40
CA CYS A 90 0.75 -7.70 -2.64
C CYS A 90 1.50 -9.05 -2.74
N LEU A 91 0.97 -10.03 -3.46
CA LEU A 91 1.43 -11.41 -3.59
C LEU A 91 1.96 -12.04 -2.27
N GLY A 92 1.36 -11.66 -1.15
CA GLY A 92 1.73 -12.12 0.19
C GLY A 92 3.07 -11.58 0.71
N LYS A 93 3.81 -10.83 -0.11
CA LYS A 93 5.17 -10.37 0.19
C LYS A 93 5.24 -8.98 0.84
N TYR A 94 4.21 -8.13 0.71
CA TYR A 94 4.32 -6.73 1.16
C TYR A 94 3.52 -6.40 2.42
N PRO A 95 4.15 -5.71 3.40
CA PRO A 95 3.56 -5.46 4.71
C PRO A 95 2.41 -4.44 4.71
N THR A 96 2.21 -3.65 3.65
CA THR A 96 1.16 -2.62 3.62
C THR A 96 0.60 -2.42 2.21
N HIS A 97 -0.69 -2.10 2.07
CA HIS A 97 -1.31 -1.74 0.78
C HIS A 97 -1.49 -0.23 0.61
N TYR A 98 -1.71 0.52 1.69
CA TYR A 98 -1.84 1.98 1.72
C TYR A 98 -1.99 2.42 3.18
N PRO A 99 -1.50 3.59 3.62
CA PRO A 99 -1.93 4.15 4.89
C PRO A 99 -3.34 4.74 4.73
N TYR A 100 -4.36 4.07 5.25
CA TYR A 100 -5.69 4.67 5.40
C TYR A 100 -5.77 5.39 6.73
N PHE A 101 -5.90 6.71 6.70
CA PHE A 101 -6.16 7.47 7.92
C PHE A 101 -7.57 7.17 8.42
N ARG A 102 -7.67 6.77 9.68
CA ARG A 102 -8.91 6.49 10.38
C ARG A 102 -9.04 7.48 11.53
N VAL A 103 -10.03 8.36 11.42
CA VAL A 103 -10.42 9.28 12.48
C VAL A 103 -11.35 8.54 13.43
N ILE A 104 -11.13 8.71 14.73
CA ILE A 104 -11.97 8.17 15.80
C ILE A 104 -12.63 9.34 16.52
N ASP A 105 -13.91 9.54 16.25
CA ASP A 105 -14.71 10.56 16.92
C ASP A 105 -15.33 9.93 18.18
N ARG A 106 -14.98 10.48 19.35
CA ARG A 106 -15.59 10.10 20.63
C ARG A 106 -16.71 11.07 20.93
N GLU A 107 -17.95 10.57 20.93
CA GLU A 107 -19.07 11.34 21.48
C GLU A 107 -18.81 11.63 22.96
N ARG A 108 -19.15 12.84 23.42
CA ARG A 108 -19.09 13.15 24.85
C ARG A 108 -20.11 12.29 25.60
N PRO A 109 -19.79 11.78 26.80
CA PRO A 109 -20.78 11.06 27.60
C PRO A 109 -21.97 11.98 27.88
N LEU A 110 -23.17 11.50 27.55
CA LEU A 110 -24.41 12.20 27.88
C LEU A 110 -24.80 11.87 29.32
N ILE A 111 -25.04 12.91 30.11
CA ILE A 111 -25.69 12.80 31.42
C ILE A 111 -27.15 13.19 31.20
N GLU A 112 -28.02 12.22 30.95
CA GLU A 112 -29.46 12.46 30.95
C GLU A 112 -29.98 12.39 32.40
N GLY A 113 -30.57 13.49 32.87
CA GLY A 113 -31.24 13.57 34.16
C GLY A 113 -32.73 13.84 33.98
N ARG A 114 -33.58 12.88 34.37
CA ARG A 114 -34.96 13.16 34.78
C ARG A 114 -35.12 12.66 36.21
N LYS A 115 -35.53 13.56 37.12
CA LYS A 115 -35.90 13.26 38.51
C LYS A 115 -34.87 12.40 39.28
N GLY A 116 -33.63 12.88 39.40
CA GLY A 116 -32.67 12.33 40.37
C GLY A 116 -31.96 11.01 39.99
N LEU A 117 -32.26 10.40 38.83
CA LEU A 117 -31.44 9.33 38.27
C LEU A 117 -30.48 9.88 37.22
N TYR A 118 -29.18 9.81 37.49
CA TYR A 118 -28.13 10.08 36.51
C TYR A 118 -27.77 8.76 35.81
N ARG A 119 -28.07 8.63 34.52
CA ARG A 119 -27.64 7.47 33.72
C ARG A 119 -26.37 7.85 32.96
N TYR A 120 -25.25 7.21 33.30
CA TYR A 120 -24.03 7.33 32.50
C TYR A 120 -24.20 6.57 31.18
N ILE A 121 -24.30 7.29 30.06
CA ILE A 121 -24.28 6.69 28.73
C ILE A 121 -22.83 6.58 28.29
N LYS A 122 -22.35 5.34 28.08
CA LYS A 122 -20.99 5.12 27.57
C LYS A 122 -20.81 5.87 26.24
N PRO A 123 -19.71 6.63 26.07
CA PRO A 123 -19.35 7.25 24.80
C PRO A 123 -19.44 6.26 23.64
N ARG A 124 -20.15 6.62 22.56
CA ARG A 124 -20.07 5.86 21.32
C ARG A 124 -18.84 6.32 20.56
N GLU A 125 -17.96 5.38 20.22
CA GLU A 125 -16.87 5.63 19.28
C GLU A 125 -17.41 5.47 17.86
N THR A 126 -17.39 6.55 17.09
CA THR A 126 -17.62 6.46 15.65
C THR A 126 -16.27 6.47 14.95
N ARG A 127 -16.09 5.58 13.97
CA ARG A 127 -14.82 5.40 13.26
C ARG A 127 -15.05 5.69 11.78
N ARG A 128 -14.27 6.61 11.23
CA ARG A 128 -14.37 7.01 9.82
C ARG A 128 -13.02 6.88 9.12
N ILE A 129 -13.02 6.32 7.91
CA ILE A 129 -11.83 6.30 7.05
C ILE A 129 -11.85 7.57 6.19
N VAL A 130 -10.72 8.29 6.16
CA VAL A 130 -10.50 9.44 5.27
C VAL A 130 -10.43 8.93 3.84
N LYS A 131 -11.40 9.33 3.01
CA LYS A 131 -11.46 8.91 1.60
C LYS A 131 -10.39 9.65 0.77
N LYS A 132 -9.94 9.05 -0.34
CA LYS A 132 -8.95 9.68 -1.24
C LYS A 132 -9.39 11.09 -1.72
N ARG A 133 -10.68 11.27 -1.98
CA ARG A 133 -11.27 12.56 -2.43
C ARG A 133 -11.25 13.68 -1.39
N GLU A 134 -11.17 13.34 -0.10
CA GLU A 134 -11.18 14.30 1.03
C GLU A 134 -9.82 14.37 1.73
N LEU A 135 -8.85 13.57 1.29
CA LEU A 135 -7.53 13.48 1.91
C LEU A 135 -6.81 14.83 1.90
N PHE A 136 -6.88 15.56 0.79
CA PHE A 136 -6.21 16.85 0.67
C PHE A 136 -6.75 17.85 1.69
N ASP A 137 -8.06 18.02 1.75
CA ASP A 137 -8.72 18.95 2.68
C ASP A 137 -8.55 18.50 4.14
N PHE A 138 -8.58 17.19 4.39
CA PHE A 138 -8.28 16.64 5.70
C PHE A 138 -6.87 17.02 6.15
N LEU A 139 -5.85 16.80 5.33
CA LEU A 139 -4.47 17.15 5.67
C LEU A 139 -4.29 18.66 5.85
N ARG A 140 -4.97 19.47 5.04
CA ARG A 140 -4.99 20.94 5.20
C ARG A 140 -5.61 21.35 6.55
N SER A 141 -6.65 20.64 7.02
CA SER A 141 -7.25 20.89 8.36
C SER A 141 -6.31 20.59 9.53
N LEU A 142 -5.21 19.87 9.28
CA LEU A 142 -4.14 19.60 10.23
C LEU A 142 -3.01 20.65 10.18
N ASP A 143 -3.23 21.81 9.54
CA ASP A 143 -2.24 22.88 9.31
C ASP A 143 -0.98 22.43 8.54
N ILE A 144 -1.09 21.38 7.71
CA ILE A 144 0.01 20.94 6.86
C ILE A 144 0.07 21.83 5.61
N ASP A 145 1.26 22.31 5.27
CA ASP A 145 1.45 23.16 4.09
C ASP A 145 1.15 22.40 2.78
N GLU A 146 0.67 23.15 1.79
CA GLU A 146 0.17 22.59 0.54
C GLU A 146 1.23 21.79 -0.24
N GLU A 147 2.48 22.23 -0.20
CA GLU A 147 3.59 21.58 -0.89
C GLU A 147 3.91 20.22 -0.25
N ARG A 148 3.91 20.13 1.08
CA ARG A 148 4.03 18.84 1.79
C ARG A 148 2.87 17.91 1.50
N ILE A 149 1.63 18.42 1.45
CA ILE A 149 0.45 17.60 1.10
C ILE A 149 0.60 17.01 -0.30
N LYS A 150 0.96 17.85 -1.28
CA LYS A 150 1.18 17.40 -2.67
C LYS A 150 2.29 16.35 -2.76
N ARG A 151 3.41 16.55 -2.06
CA ARG A 151 4.51 15.57 -2.00
C ARG A 151 4.07 14.24 -1.39
N PHE A 152 3.31 14.27 -0.30
CA PHE A 152 2.78 13.07 0.32
C PHE A 152 1.84 12.29 -0.62
N ILE A 153 0.94 12.98 -1.30
CA ILE A 153 0.03 12.37 -2.28
C ILE A 153 0.81 11.79 -3.46
N ALA A 154 1.81 12.52 -3.97
CA ALA A 154 2.67 12.05 -5.05
C ALA A 154 3.47 10.80 -4.64
N LEU A 155 3.97 10.72 -3.41
CA LEU A 155 4.64 9.54 -2.88
C LEU A 155 3.67 8.35 -2.77
N CYS A 156 2.43 8.57 -2.34
CA CYS A 156 1.40 7.53 -2.32
C CYS A 156 1.14 6.97 -3.72
N ASP A 157 0.93 7.85 -4.70
CA ASP A 157 0.70 7.44 -6.09
C ASP A 157 1.94 6.75 -6.69
N LEU A 158 3.15 7.25 -6.42
CA LEU A 158 4.40 6.64 -6.87
C LEU A 158 4.57 5.22 -6.31
N ARG A 159 4.29 5.02 -5.03
CA ARG A 159 4.30 3.69 -4.40
C ARG A 159 3.32 2.75 -5.10
N ASP A 160 2.10 3.21 -5.37
CA ASP A 160 1.10 2.41 -6.08
C ASP A 160 1.59 2.00 -7.48
N TYR A 161 2.28 2.90 -8.19
CA TYR A 161 2.87 2.57 -9.49
C TYR A 161 4.03 1.58 -9.42
N ILE A 162 4.94 1.72 -8.44
CA ILE A 162 6.04 0.77 -8.23
C ILE A 162 5.50 -0.63 -7.96
N VAL A 163 4.48 -0.72 -7.10
CA VAL A 163 3.82 -1.99 -6.76
C VAL A 163 3.11 -2.59 -7.97
N GLN A 164 2.39 -1.77 -8.75
CA GLN A 164 1.74 -2.22 -9.99
C GLN A 164 2.74 -2.71 -11.04
N LEU A 165 3.87 -2.01 -11.20
CA LEU A 165 4.94 -2.41 -12.12
C LEU A 165 5.55 -3.74 -11.69
N TYR A 166 5.89 -3.89 -10.40
CA TYR A 166 6.42 -5.13 -9.84
C TYR A 166 5.52 -6.32 -10.16
N HIS A 167 4.21 -6.22 -9.86
CA HIS A 167 3.28 -7.29 -10.15
C HIS A 167 3.11 -7.53 -11.64
N SER A 168 3.08 -6.46 -12.44
CA SER A 168 2.90 -6.59 -13.88
C SER A 168 4.04 -7.37 -14.51
N VAL A 169 5.26 -7.09 -14.09
CA VAL A 169 6.48 -7.77 -14.53
C VAL A 169 6.43 -9.26 -14.18
N ILE A 170 6.14 -9.61 -12.92
CA ILE A 170 6.10 -11.00 -12.47
C ILE A 170 5.01 -11.79 -13.20
N VAL A 171 3.78 -11.26 -13.21
CA VAL A 171 2.64 -11.96 -13.79
C VAL A 171 2.84 -12.16 -15.30
N THR A 172 3.39 -11.15 -16.00
CA THR A 172 3.65 -11.25 -17.44
C THR A 172 4.71 -12.30 -17.76
N PHE A 173 5.85 -12.29 -17.07
CA PHE A 173 6.91 -13.25 -17.37
C PHE A 173 6.56 -14.67 -16.92
N ASN A 174 5.76 -14.81 -15.86
CA ASN A 174 5.21 -16.11 -15.50
C ASN A 174 4.22 -16.64 -16.53
N TRP A 175 3.32 -15.78 -17.02
CA TRP A 175 2.41 -16.14 -18.11
C TRP A 175 3.15 -16.52 -19.40
N MET A 176 4.30 -15.89 -19.68
CA MET A 176 5.18 -16.23 -20.81
C MET A 176 6.00 -17.51 -20.59
N GLY A 177 5.87 -18.18 -19.44
CA GLY A 177 6.68 -19.35 -19.10
C GLY A 177 8.18 -19.06 -18.93
N LEU A 178 8.57 -17.78 -18.88
CA LEU A 178 9.97 -17.32 -18.73
C LEU A 178 10.43 -17.28 -17.28
N SER A 179 9.49 -17.27 -16.34
CA SER A 179 9.78 -17.24 -14.92
C SER A 179 8.81 -18.09 -14.12
N GLU A 180 9.31 -18.80 -13.12
CA GLU A 180 8.45 -19.49 -12.17
C GLU A 180 7.98 -18.50 -11.10
N LEU A 181 6.68 -18.52 -10.78
CA LEU A 181 6.18 -17.96 -9.53
C LEU A 181 6.67 -18.86 -8.39
N ARG A 182 7.94 -18.73 -8.03
CA ARG A 182 8.45 -19.34 -6.81
C ARG A 182 7.82 -18.59 -5.64
N LEU A 183 6.95 -19.29 -4.91
CA LEU A 183 6.53 -18.89 -3.58
C LEU A 183 7.80 -18.87 -2.74
N VAL A 184 8.44 -17.70 -2.67
CA VAL A 184 9.51 -17.48 -1.70
C VAL A 184 8.80 -17.46 -0.36
N GLU A 185 8.88 -18.57 0.37
CA GLU A 185 8.53 -18.60 1.77
C GLU A 185 9.28 -17.44 2.44
N PRO A 186 8.61 -16.62 3.28
CA PRO A 186 9.34 -15.61 4.04
C PRO A 186 10.50 -16.32 4.72
N GLU A 187 11.72 -15.80 4.55
CA GLU A 187 12.85 -16.29 5.35
C GLU A 187 12.38 -16.24 6.80
N GLU A 188 12.19 -17.41 7.41
CA GLU A 188 11.97 -17.49 8.84
C GLU A 188 13.11 -16.71 9.47
N ASP A 189 12.75 -15.75 10.35
CA ASP A 189 13.69 -15.00 11.15
C ASP A 189 14.72 -16.00 11.69
N ARG A 190 15.91 -16.01 11.11
CA ARG A 190 17.00 -16.85 11.60
C ARG A 190 17.20 -16.41 13.04
N GLU A 191 16.82 -17.29 13.95
CA GLU A 191 16.98 -17.10 15.38
C GLU A 191 18.38 -16.54 15.60
N ILE A 192 18.43 -15.37 16.23
CA ILE A 192 19.67 -14.85 16.78
C ILE A 192 20.03 -15.85 17.87
N GLU A 193 20.92 -16.79 17.55
CA GLU A 193 21.57 -17.62 18.56
C GLU A 193 22.30 -16.68 19.53
N VAL A 194 21.90 -16.80 20.80
CA VAL A 194 22.39 -16.05 21.96
C VAL A 194 23.81 -16.47 22.31
#